data_AF-A0A415UDN7-F1
#
_entry.id   AF-A0A415UDN7-F1
#
_cell.length_a   1.000
_cell.length_b   1.000
_cell.length_c   1.000
_cell.angle_alpha   90.00
_cell.angle_beta   90.00
_cell.angle_gamma   90.00
#
_symmetry.space_group_name_H-M   'P 1'
#
loop_
_entity.id
_entity.type
_entity.pdbx_description
1 polymer ?
#
loop_
_entity_poly.entity_id
_entity_poly.type
_entity_poly.pdbx_seq_one_letter_code
_entity_poly.pdbx_strand_id
1 'polypeptide(L)' 'MKKKFWEYILENFTIDNNGRKIIYNIIDWVWMQSMDKEDSVNTLDFLLDGIGIKKEEIEQFIDWN' A
#
# COMPACT_ATOMS: atom_id res chain seq x y z
N MET A 1 -0.56 4.87 -10.38
CA MET A 1 -1.31 4.81 -9.11
C MET A 1 -0.41 4.63 -7.88
N LYS A 2 0.61 3.76 -7.91
CA LYS A 2 1.62 3.59 -6.83
C LYS A 2 2.09 4.87 -6.14
N LYS A 3 2.51 5.87 -6.94
CA LYS A 3 3.01 7.15 -6.40
C LYS A 3 1.96 7.87 -5.54
N LYS A 4 0.71 7.92 -6.01
CA LYS A 4 -0.40 8.54 -5.26
C LYS A 4 -0.71 7.77 -3.96
N PHE A 5 -0.64 6.44 -4.00
CA PHE A 5 -0.82 5.61 -2.81
C PHE A 5 0.27 5.89 -1.76
N TRP A 6 1.52 6.01 -2.22
CA TRP A 6 2.64 6.35 -1.35
C TRP A 6 2.52 7.76 -0.75
N GLU A 7 2.12 8.75 -1.56
CA GLU A 7 1.85 10.11 -1.08
C GLU A 7 0.73 10.12 -0.03
N TYR A 8 -0.37 9.41 -0.29
CA TYR A 8 -1.47 9.24 0.67
C TYR A 8 -0.98 8.65 2.00
N ILE A 9 -0.12 7.63 1.98
CA ILE A 9 0.42 7.05 3.21
C ILE A 9 1.26 8.08 4.00
N LEU A 10 2.11 8.83 3.31
CA LEU A 10 2.97 9.84 3.95
C LEU A 10 2.18 11.01 4.56
N GLU A 11 1.05 11.37 3.95
CA GLU A 11 0.21 12.48 4.40
C GLU A 11 -0.71 12.11 5.56
N ASN A 12 -1.12 10.84 5.66
CA ASN A 12 -2.18 10.42 6.59
C ASN A 12 -1.67 9.62 7.79
N PHE A 13 -0.47 9.03 7.73
CA PHE A 13 0.05 8.18 8.81
C PHE A 13 1.37 8.67 9.38
N THR A 14 1.46 8.71 10.71
CA THR A 14 2.70 9.06 11.41
C THR A 14 3.59 7.83 11.51
N ILE A 15 4.51 7.70 10.55
CA ILE A 15 5.46 6.58 10.46
C ILE A 15 6.88 7.14 10.52
N ASP A 16 7.77 6.50 11.29
CA ASP A 16 9.18 6.86 11.37
C ASP A 16 9.93 6.54 10.06
N ASN A 17 11.19 6.94 9.96
CA ASN A 17 11.95 6.77 8.72
C ASN A 17 12.17 5.30 8.33
N ASN A 18 12.32 4.41 9.33
CA ASN A 18 12.56 3.00 9.06
C ASN A 18 11.27 2.29 8.61
N GLY A 19 10.15 2.56 9.28
CA GLY A 19 8.84 2.09 8.87
C GLY A 19 8.48 2.54 7.47
N ARG A 20 8.76 3.80 7.10
CA ARG A 20 8.56 4.31 5.73
C ARG A 20 9.30 3.48 4.68
N LYS A 21 10.56 3.12 4.94
CA LYS A 21 11.36 2.30 4.01
C LYS A 21 10.79 0.89 3.87
N ILE A 22 10.35 0.27 4.96
CA ILE A 22 9.74 -1.06 4.96
C ILE A 22 8.44 -1.03 4.15
N ILE A 23 7.55 -0.08 4.43
CA ILE A 23 6.27 0.06 3.74
C ILE A 23 6.49 0.34 2.25
N TYR A 24 7.43 1.22 1.91
CA TYR A 24 7.75 1.49 0.51
C TYR A 24 8.24 0.23 -0.23
N ASN A 25 9.05 -0.61 0.42
CA ASN A 25 9.50 -1.88 -0.16
C ASN A 25 8.34 -2.88 -0.33
N ILE A 26 7.40 -2.95 0.61
CA ILE A 26 6.19 -3.78 0.49
C ILE A 26 5.37 -3.33 -0.73
N ILE A 27 5.11 -2.02 -0.84
CA ILE A 27 4.38 -1.44 -1.97
C ILE A 27 5.11 -1.71 -3.28
N ASP A 28 6.43 -1.55 -3.31
CA ASP A 28 7.22 -1.85 -4.51
C ASP A 28 7.12 -3.31 -4.91
N TRP A 29 7.26 -4.23 -3.94
CA TRP A 29 7.15 -5.66 -4.18
C TRP A 29 5.79 -6.06 -4.75
N VAL A 30 4.68 -5.53 -4.19
CA VAL A 30 3.31 -5.77 -4.72
C VAL A 30 3.20 -5.28 -6.16
N TRP A 31 3.72 -4.10 -6.47
CA TRP A 31 3.69 -3.54 -7.83
C TRP A 31 4.57 -4.28 -8.85
N MET A 32 5.51 -5.10 -8.39
CA MET A 32 6.31 -5.98 -9.25
C MET A 32 5.65 -7.33 -9.51
N GLN A 33 4.64 -7.71 -8.73
CA GLN A 33 3.94 -8.98 -8.93
C GLN A 33 2.86 -8.83 -10.00
N SER A 34 2.63 -9.90 -10.76
CA SER A 34 1.47 -10.00 -11.68
C SER A 34 0.20 -10.42 -10.93
N MET A 35 -0.16 -9.68 -9.86
CA MET A 35 -1.38 -9.89 -9.08
C MET A 35 -2.57 -9.21 -9.75
N ASP A 36 -3.76 -9.81 -9.61
CA ASP A 36 -4.99 -9.09 -9.93
C ASP A 36 -5.31 -8.04 -8.84
N LYS A 37 -6.40 -7.30 -9.04
CA LYS A 37 -6.81 -6.24 -8.10
C LYS A 37 -7.12 -6.80 -6.72
N GLU A 38 -7.84 -7.91 -6.64
CA GLU A 38 -8.28 -8.49 -5.38
C GLU A 38 -7.07 -9.00 -4.58
N ASP A 39 -6.17 -9.74 -5.24
CA ASP A 39 -4.93 -10.22 -4.64
C ASP A 39 -4.04 -9.08 -4.16
N SER A 40 -3.93 -8.01 -4.95
CA SER A 40 -3.12 -6.84 -4.58
C SER A 40 -3.67 -6.11 -3.36
N VAL A 41 -4.99 -5.89 -3.32
CA VAL A 41 -5.66 -5.24 -2.19
C VAL A 41 -5.52 -6.09 -0.93
N ASN A 42 -5.85 -7.38 -1.01
CA ASN A 42 -5.78 -8.29 0.14
C ASN A 42 -4.34 -8.41 0.68
N THR A 43 -3.35 -8.44 -0.21
CA THR A 43 -1.93 -8.48 0.17
C THR A 43 -1.51 -7.21 0.92
N LEU A 44 -1.91 -6.03 0.41
CA LEU A 44 -1.59 -4.76 1.07
C LEU A 44 -2.35 -4.58 2.37
N ASP A 45 -3.62 -4.98 2.43
CA ASP A 45 -4.45 -4.98 3.63
C ASP A 45 -3.77 -5.81 4.74
N PHE A 46 -3.31 -7.02 4.40
CA PHE A 46 -2.60 -7.88 5.34
C PHE A 46 -1.22 -7.33 5.75
N LEU A 47 -0.39 -6.91 4.80
CA LEU A 47 0.99 -6.51 5.09
C LEU A 47 1.12 -5.11 5.72
N LEU A 48 0.10 -4.28 5.56
CA LEU A 48 0.03 -2.94 6.16
C LEU A 48 -0.92 -2.90 7.37
N ASP A 49 -1.52 -4.03 7.76
CA ASP A 49 -2.30 -4.13 8.99
C ASP A 49 -1.41 -3.76 10.19
N GLY A 50 -1.81 -2.71 10.92
CA GLY A 50 -1.05 -2.13 12.01
C GLY A 50 -0.59 -0.68 11.80
N ILE A 51 -0.59 -0.16 10.56
CA ILE A 51 -0.39 1.30 10.35
C ILE A 51 -1.69 2.10 10.45
N GLY A 52 -2.83 1.41 10.50
CA GLY A 52 -4.17 2.00 10.63
C GLY A 52 -4.84 2.33 9.30
N ILE A 53 -4.27 1.91 8.16
CA ILE A 53 -4.91 2.00 6.85
C ILE A 53 -6.02 0.96 6.74
N LYS A 54 -7.16 1.34 6.16
CA LYS A 54 -8.27 0.43 5.91
C LYS A 54 -8.25 -0.12 4.49
N LYS A 55 -8.79 -1.32 4.30
CA LYS A 55 -8.95 -1.94 2.99
C LYS A 55 -9.62 -1.04 1.96
N GLU A 56 -10.69 -0.34 2.32
CA GLU A 56 -11.42 0.55 1.42
C GLU A 56 -10.59 1.79 0.99
N GLU A 57 -9.59 2.17 1.78
CA GLU A 57 -8.64 3.22 1.43
C GLU A 57 -7.63 2.70 0.41
N ILE A 58 -7.17 1.45 0.54
CA ILE A 58 -6.28 0.78 -0.40
C ILE A 58 -6.96 0.61 -1.77
N GLU A 59 -8.22 0.15 -1.78
CA GLU A 59 -9.00 -0.11 -3.00
C GLU A 59 -9.10 1.09 -3.95
N GLN A 60 -9.02 2.32 -3.42
CA GLN A 60 -9.05 3.56 -4.21
C GLN A 60 -7.80 3.73 -5.08
N PHE A 61 -6.69 3.07 -4.73
CA PHE A 61 -5.41 3.20 -5.42
C PHE A 61 -5.03 1.99 -6.28
N ILE A 62 -5.67 0.84 -6.06
CA ILE A 62 -5.41 -0.36 -6.85
C ILE A 62 -6.36 -0.40 -8.04
N ASP A 63 -5.83 0.00 -9.18
CA ASP A 63 -6.45 -0.17 -10.49
C ASP A 63 -5.40 -0.70 -11.46
N TRP A 64 -5.66 -1.89 -11.99
CA TRP A 64 -4.80 -2.59 -12.95
C TRP A 64 -5.40 -2.62 -14.36
N ASN A 65 -6.52 -1.92 -14.56
CA ASN A 65 -7.13 -1.72 -15.87
C ASN A 65 -6.48 -0.56 -16.64
#